data_AF-A0A3N7D2H0-F1
#
_entry.id   AF-A0A3N7D2H0-F1
#
_cell.length_a   1.000
_cell.length_b   1.000
_cell.length_c   1.000
_cell.angle_alpha   90.00
_cell.angle_beta   90.00
_cell.angle_gamma   90.00
#
_symmetry.space_group_name_H-M   'P 1'
#
loop_
_entity.id
_entity.type
_entity.pdbx_description
1 polymer ?
#
loop_
_entity_poly.entity_id
_entity_poly.type
_entity_poly.pdbx_seq_one_letter_code
_entity_poly.pdbx_strand_id
1 'polypeptide(L)'
;MAICPRHGVEPAMKTIRLVPALLITLLLAACAGKPVPDWRINAKDATERASNAYLTGNTRVADQEFLYARNEVTRTGRIDLLARVELRRCAAQVASLVLDSCTEFEKLRQDAPAAEIAYANYLAGHIQPSEIAQLPAQHRAIAGASSDSAAASAMLGIEDPLSRLVAAGVLLQGKRASPAVISAAVETASAQGWRRPLLAWLGVQAMRAEQAGDAAEAQRLRRKMALTEGKAETGK
;
A
#
# COMPACT_ATOMS: atom_id res chain seq x y z
N MET A 1 81.98 42.65 38.36
CA MET A 1 81.02 42.93 39.45
C MET A 1 79.91 43.79 38.84
N ALA A 2 78.79 43.18 38.45
CA ALA A 2 77.57 43.88 38.01
C ALA A 2 76.40 42.90 38.15
N ILE A 3 75.35 43.37 38.79
CA ILE A 3 74.13 42.67 39.21
C ILE A 3 73.24 42.38 38.00
N CYS A 4 72.61 41.20 37.93
CA CYS A 4 71.48 40.92 37.04
C CYS A 4 70.26 40.44 37.87
N PRO A 5 69.04 40.90 37.55
CA PRO A 5 67.85 40.67 38.37
C PRO A 5 67.04 39.42 37.97
N ARG A 6 66.20 38.97 38.90
CA ARG A 6 65.15 37.94 38.77
C ARG A 6 64.02 38.38 37.83
N HIS A 7 63.45 37.44 37.08
CA HIS A 7 62.02 37.25 36.72
C HIS A 7 61.87 35.72 36.52
N GLY A 8 60.94 34.95 37.11
CA GLY A 8 59.49 35.12 37.18
C GLY A 8 58.87 34.31 36.04
N VAL A 9 58.62 33.00 36.23
CA VAL A 9 58.09 32.10 35.18
C VAL A 9 56.61 31.83 35.45
N GLU A 10 55.72 32.35 34.60
CA GLU A 10 54.29 32.00 34.55
C GLU A 10 54.03 31.00 33.41
N PRO A 11 53.32 29.88 33.63
CA PRO A 11 52.77 29.07 32.56
C PRO A 11 51.40 29.60 32.12
N ALA A 12 51.33 30.19 30.93
CA ALA A 12 50.07 30.56 30.28
C ALA A 12 49.31 29.30 29.81
N MET A 13 48.17 29.01 30.44
CA MET A 13 47.20 27.99 30.00
C MET A 13 46.46 28.46 28.74
N LYS A 14 46.48 27.61 27.70
CA LYS A 14 45.71 27.75 26.46
C LYS A 14 44.21 27.83 26.74
N THR A 15 43.57 28.92 26.32
CA THR A 15 42.12 29.08 26.21
C THR A 15 41.59 28.24 25.05
N ILE A 16 41.12 27.02 25.36
CA ILE A 16 40.46 26.13 24.41
C ILE A 16 39.04 26.65 24.12
N ARG A 17 38.74 26.84 22.83
CA ARG A 17 37.47 27.30 22.27
C ARG A 17 36.33 26.30 22.57
N LEU A 18 35.63 26.48 23.69
CA LEU A 18 34.45 25.67 24.08
C LEU A 18 33.11 26.20 23.54
N VAL A 19 33.10 27.37 22.88
CA VAL A 19 31.87 28.02 22.41
C VAL A 19 31.17 27.35 21.21
N PRO A 20 31.84 26.74 20.20
CA PRO A 20 31.13 26.18 19.06
C PRO A 20 30.45 24.82 19.34
N ALA A 21 30.84 24.12 20.42
CA ALA A 21 30.26 22.83 20.78
C ALA A 21 28.87 22.95 21.42
N LEU A 22 28.63 24.02 22.19
CA LEU A 22 27.36 24.23 22.90
C LEU A 22 26.22 24.65 21.97
N LEU A 23 26.53 25.38 20.89
CA LEU A 23 25.54 25.80 19.89
C LEU A 23 25.03 24.61 19.05
N ILE A 24 25.91 23.66 18.72
CA ILE A 24 25.57 22.46 17.94
C ILE A 24 24.62 21.55 18.73
N THR A 25 24.82 21.39 20.04
CA THR A 25 23.92 20.58 20.89
C THR A 25 22.52 21.17 21.06
N LEU A 26 22.36 22.51 21.04
CA LEU A 26 21.03 23.14 21.11
C LEU A 26 20.24 22.98 19.79
N LEU A 27 20.92 22.97 18.64
CA LEU A 27 20.29 22.77 17.33
C LEU A 27 19.80 21.32 17.11
N LEU A 28 20.40 20.34 17.78
CA LEU A 28 19.99 18.92 17.70
C LEU A 28 18.76 18.58 18.56
N ALA A 29 18.53 19.31 19.66
CA ALA A 29 17.37 19.09 20.52
C ALA A 29 16.04 19.61 19.91
N ALA A 30 16.12 20.48 18.90
CA ALA A 30 14.95 21.09 18.25
C ALA A 30 14.29 20.18 17.18
N CYS A 31 14.91 19.05 16.80
CA CYS A 31 14.32 18.06 15.90
C CYS A 31 13.62 16.90 16.62
N ALA A 32 13.60 16.88 17.95
CA ALA A 32 12.86 15.87 18.72
C ALA A 32 11.36 16.20 18.70
N GLY A 33 10.67 15.78 17.63
CA GLY A 33 9.21 15.84 17.56
C GLY A 33 8.53 15.07 18.70
N LYS A 34 7.25 15.39 18.96
CA LYS A 34 6.46 14.68 19.98
C LYS A 34 6.38 13.19 19.64
N PRO A 35 6.52 12.28 20.62
CA PRO A 35 6.41 10.85 20.37
C PRO A 35 5.03 10.51 19.78
N VAL A 36 5.01 9.63 18.78
CA VAL A 36 3.77 9.13 18.19
C VAL A 36 3.16 8.13 19.18
N PRO A 37 1.88 8.28 19.57
CA PRO A 37 1.17 7.31 20.39
C PRO A 37 1.14 5.91 19.76
N ASP A 38 1.33 4.90 20.59
CA ASP A 38 1.45 3.49 20.18
C ASP A 38 0.27 3.01 19.33
N TRP A 39 -0.95 3.47 19.61
CA TRP A 39 -2.14 3.06 18.86
C TRP A 39 -2.03 3.37 17.36
N ARG A 40 -1.31 4.43 16.96
CA ARG A 40 -1.10 4.77 15.54
C ARG A 40 -0.19 3.76 14.86
N ILE A 41 0.87 3.35 15.56
CA ILE A 41 1.84 2.36 15.06
C ILE A 41 1.16 0.99 14.98
N ASN A 42 0.50 0.58 16.06
CA ASN A 42 -0.21 -0.70 16.13
C ASN A 42 -1.29 -0.81 15.04
N ALA A 43 -2.12 0.21 14.85
CA ALA A 43 -3.16 0.21 13.82
C ALA A 43 -2.58 0.10 12.41
N LYS A 44 -1.52 0.86 12.10
CA LYS A 44 -0.85 0.82 10.80
C LYS A 44 -0.27 -0.57 10.54
N ASP A 45 0.54 -1.07 11.47
CA ASP A 45 1.25 -2.33 11.27
C ASP A 45 0.27 -3.52 11.22
N ALA A 46 -0.78 -3.51 12.02
CA ALA A 46 -1.86 -4.50 11.94
C ALA A 46 -2.59 -4.44 10.60
N THR A 47 -2.88 -3.24 10.08
CA THR A 47 -3.52 -3.07 8.77
C THR A 47 -2.63 -3.61 7.63
N GLU A 48 -1.31 -3.41 7.71
CA GLU A 48 -0.36 -3.94 6.72
C GLU A 48 -0.23 -5.47 6.81
N ARG A 49 -0.09 -6.02 8.02
CA ARG A 49 -0.10 -7.48 8.23
C ARG A 49 -1.39 -8.10 7.76
N ALA A 50 -2.54 -7.48 8.04
CA ALA A 50 -3.84 -7.94 7.61
C ALA A 50 -3.95 -7.98 6.07
N SER A 51 -3.50 -6.91 5.41
CA SER A 51 -3.48 -6.82 3.94
C SER A 51 -2.60 -7.92 3.33
N ASN A 52 -1.38 -8.10 3.85
CA ASN A 52 -0.48 -9.14 3.35
C ASN A 52 -0.99 -10.56 3.63
N ALA A 53 -1.53 -10.81 4.83
CA ALA A 53 -2.16 -12.07 5.18
C ALA A 53 -3.35 -12.37 4.26
N TYR A 54 -4.16 -11.37 3.93
CA TYR A 54 -5.25 -11.53 2.97
C TYR A 54 -4.69 -11.92 1.60
N LEU A 55 -3.78 -11.14 1.02
CA LEU A 55 -3.24 -11.36 -0.33
C LEU A 55 -2.52 -12.71 -0.48
N THR A 56 -1.82 -13.17 0.56
CA THR A 56 -1.17 -14.50 0.61
C THR A 56 -2.17 -15.64 0.84
N GLY A 57 -3.42 -15.34 1.21
CA GLY A 57 -4.50 -16.29 1.36
C GLY A 57 -4.71 -16.84 2.77
N ASN A 58 -4.15 -16.19 3.78
CA ASN A 58 -4.33 -16.48 5.20
C ASN A 58 -5.50 -15.67 5.80
N THR A 59 -6.73 -15.96 5.35
CA THR A 59 -7.93 -15.16 5.71
C THR A 59 -8.17 -15.05 7.22
N ARG A 60 -7.95 -16.13 7.98
CA ARG A 60 -8.10 -16.09 9.45
C ARG A 60 -7.18 -15.06 10.12
N VAL A 61 -5.92 -15.00 9.66
CA VAL A 61 -4.95 -14.02 10.17
C VAL A 61 -5.33 -12.62 9.71
N ALA A 62 -5.75 -12.47 8.45
CA ALA A 62 -6.20 -11.19 7.92
C ALA A 62 -7.37 -10.60 8.73
N ASP A 63 -8.40 -11.40 9.02
CA ASP A 63 -9.56 -10.94 9.78
C ASP A 63 -9.21 -10.57 11.22
N GLN A 64 -8.33 -11.35 11.86
CA GLN A 64 -7.84 -11.05 13.21
C GLN A 64 -7.04 -9.72 13.26
N GLU A 65 -6.14 -9.50 12.31
CA GLU A 65 -5.32 -8.29 12.25
C GLU A 65 -6.14 -7.06 11.86
N PHE A 66 -7.13 -7.19 10.95
CA PHE A 66 -8.07 -6.11 10.67
C PHE A 66 -8.90 -5.77 11.90
N LEU A 67 -9.40 -6.77 12.64
CA LEU A 67 -10.13 -6.52 13.89
C LEU A 67 -9.25 -5.79 14.91
N TYR A 68 -7.97 -6.19 15.04
CA TYR A 68 -7.03 -5.53 15.92
C TYR A 68 -6.80 -4.06 15.51
N ALA A 69 -6.56 -3.79 14.23
CA ALA A 69 -6.44 -2.42 13.71
C ALA A 69 -7.69 -1.57 13.99
N ARG A 70 -8.89 -2.13 13.79
CA ARG A 70 -10.16 -1.46 14.12
C ARG A 70 -10.24 -1.11 15.60
N ASN A 71 -9.87 -2.02 16.51
CA ASN A 71 -9.91 -1.78 17.95
C ASN A 71 -8.93 -0.69 18.41
N GLU A 72 -7.76 -0.59 17.76
CA GLU A 72 -6.79 0.49 18.02
C GLU A 72 -7.31 1.87 17.58
N VAL A 73 -8.11 1.94 16.51
CA VAL A 73 -8.64 3.21 15.98
C VAL A 73 -9.96 3.62 16.62
N THR A 74 -10.87 2.67 16.87
CA THR A 74 -12.21 2.96 17.41
C THR A 74 -12.15 3.57 18.80
N ARG A 75 -11.16 3.20 19.64
CA ARG A 75 -10.94 3.82 20.95
C ARG A 75 -10.65 5.34 20.89
N THR A 76 -10.32 5.87 19.72
CA THR A 76 -10.04 7.30 19.53
C THR A 76 -11.22 8.06 18.93
N GLY A 77 -12.31 7.38 18.54
CA GLY A 77 -13.46 8.00 17.87
C GLY A 77 -13.15 8.62 16.49
N ARG A 78 -12.03 8.24 15.85
CA ARG A 78 -11.56 8.86 14.59
C ARG A 78 -12.12 8.12 13.37
N ILE A 79 -13.30 8.54 12.92
CA ILE A 79 -13.99 7.96 11.76
C ILE A 79 -13.12 8.01 10.50
N ASP A 80 -12.38 9.10 10.29
CA ASP A 80 -11.46 9.26 9.16
C ASP A 80 -10.37 8.18 9.12
N LEU A 81 -9.85 7.78 10.28
CA LEU A 81 -8.84 6.72 10.36
C LEU A 81 -9.46 5.33 10.25
N LEU A 82 -10.67 5.13 10.79
CA LEU A 82 -11.37 3.85 10.67
C LEU A 82 -11.75 3.59 9.20
N ALA A 83 -12.22 4.62 8.49
CA ALA A 83 -12.49 4.59 7.06
C ALA A 83 -11.26 4.12 6.27
N ARG A 84 -10.05 4.61 6.59
CA ARG A 84 -8.81 4.17 5.92
C ARG A 84 -8.51 2.69 6.15
N VAL A 85 -8.78 2.16 7.35
CA VAL A 85 -8.62 0.72 7.64
C VAL A 85 -9.57 -0.11 6.78
N GLU A 86 -10.85 0.26 6.73
CA GLU A 86 -11.85 -0.46 5.93
C GLU A 86 -11.58 -0.35 4.42
N LEU A 87 -11.16 0.81 3.94
CA LEU A 87 -10.79 1.01 2.54
C LEU A 87 -9.53 0.23 2.17
N ARG A 88 -8.59 0.04 3.11
CA ARG A 88 -7.44 -0.83 2.88
C ARG A 88 -7.84 -2.29 2.74
N ARG A 89 -8.82 -2.75 3.54
CA ARG A 89 -9.42 -4.09 3.37
C ARG A 89 -10.09 -4.23 2.01
N CYS A 90 -10.88 -3.24 1.60
CA CYS A 90 -11.54 -3.25 0.30
C CYS A 90 -10.52 -3.22 -0.85
N ALA A 91 -9.46 -2.44 -0.75
CA ALA A 91 -8.39 -2.40 -1.75
C ALA A 91 -7.71 -3.78 -1.91
N ALA A 92 -7.45 -4.50 -0.82
CA ALA A 92 -6.90 -5.86 -0.89
C ALA A 92 -7.88 -6.85 -1.57
N GLN A 93 -9.18 -6.68 -1.34
CA GLN A 93 -10.24 -7.44 -2.01
C GLN A 93 -10.28 -7.15 -3.53
N VAL A 94 -10.30 -5.87 -3.91
CA VAL A 94 -10.28 -5.42 -5.33
C VAL A 94 -9.03 -5.92 -6.05
N ALA A 95 -7.85 -5.84 -5.42
CA ALA A 95 -6.61 -6.40 -5.98
C ALA A 95 -6.72 -7.90 -6.26
N SER A 96 -7.54 -8.61 -5.48
CA SER A 96 -7.84 -10.04 -5.62
C SER A 96 -9.13 -10.32 -6.41
N LEU A 97 -9.67 -9.33 -7.12
CA LEU A 97 -10.89 -9.39 -7.91
C LEU A 97 -12.15 -9.80 -7.14
N VAL A 98 -12.20 -9.50 -5.84
CA VAL A 98 -13.43 -9.53 -5.04
C VAL A 98 -14.04 -8.13 -5.11
N LEU A 99 -15.00 -7.94 -6.02
CA LEU A 99 -15.54 -6.65 -6.42
C LEU A 99 -16.91 -6.35 -5.77
N ASP A 100 -16.93 -6.32 -4.44
CA ASP A 100 -18.12 -5.99 -3.64
C ASP A 100 -18.18 -4.49 -3.29
N SER A 101 -19.26 -4.04 -2.67
CA SER A 101 -19.53 -2.62 -2.36
C SER A 101 -18.73 -2.03 -1.19
N CYS A 102 -17.57 -2.59 -0.81
CA CYS A 102 -16.80 -2.18 0.38
C CYS A 102 -17.69 -2.03 1.66
N THR A 103 -18.52 -3.03 1.98
CA THR A 103 -19.64 -2.92 2.94
C THR A 103 -19.29 -2.30 4.31
N GLU A 104 -18.11 -2.56 4.86
CA GLU A 104 -17.72 -1.97 6.15
C GLU A 104 -17.44 -0.47 6.07
N PHE A 105 -16.90 0.02 4.94
CA PHE A 105 -16.72 1.45 4.71
C PHE A 105 -18.07 2.16 4.49
N GLU A 106 -19.02 1.51 3.81
CA GLU A 106 -20.33 2.11 3.54
C GLU A 106 -21.10 2.48 4.80
N LYS A 107 -20.89 1.75 5.91
CA LYS A 107 -21.44 2.10 7.24
C LYS A 107 -20.89 3.41 7.80
N LEU A 108 -19.71 3.84 7.34
CA LEU A 108 -19.00 5.04 7.78
C LEU A 108 -19.15 6.20 6.80
N ARG A 109 -19.67 5.95 5.59
CA ARG A 109 -19.62 6.87 4.44
C ARG A 109 -20.21 8.24 4.76
N GLN A 110 -21.29 8.31 5.54
CA GLN A 110 -21.97 9.57 5.86
C GLN A 110 -21.06 10.58 6.58
N ASP A 111 -20.11 10.09 7.38
CA ASP A 111 -19.20 10.88 8.22
C ASP A 111 -17.75 10.81 7.72
N ALA A 112 -17.51 10.14 6.59
CA ALA A 112 -16.19 9.96 6.02
C ALA A 112 -15.72 11.24 5.30
N PRO A 113 -14.42 11.59 5.35
CA PRO A 113 -13.92 12.73 4.60
C PRO A 113 -14.00 12.50 3.08
N ALA A 114 -13.99 13.59 2.32
CA ALA A 114 -14.14 13.55 0.85
C ALA A 114 -13.09 12.68 0.14
N ALA A 115 -11.85 12.62 0.65
CA ALA A 115 -10.80 11.78 0.09
C ALA A 115 -11.11 10.28 0.22
N GLU A 116 -11.65 9.85 1.36
CA GLU A 116 -12.04 8.47 1.60
C GLU A 116 -13.27 8.09 0.74
N ILE A 117 -14.25 8.98 0.61
CA ILE A 117 -15.41 8.80 -0.28
C ILE A 117 -14.95 8.65 -1.74
N ALA A 118 -14.09 9.54 -2.23
CA ALA A 118 -13.54 9.47 -3.58
C ALA A 118 -12.78 8.17 -3.81
N TYR A 119 -11.97 7.73 -2.85
CA TYR A 119 -11.25 6.47 -2.97
C TYR A 119 -12.19 5.26 -2.97
N ALA A 120 -13.26 5.26 -2.15
CA ALA A 120 -14.28 4.22 -2.20
C ALA A 120 -14.99 4.15 -3.56
N ASN A 121 -15.38 5.30 -4.11
CA ASN A 121 -15.99 5.39 -5.44
C ASN A 121 -15.03 4.89 -6.53
N TYR A 122 -13.72 5.20 -6.40
CA TYR A 122 -12.69 4.65 -7.28
C TYR A 122 -12.57 3.13 -7.18
N LEU A 123 -12.51 2.57 -5.98
CA LEU A 123 -12.45 1.12 -5.76
C LEU A 123 -13.69 0.39 -6.31
N ALA A 124 -14.84 1.06 -6.31
CA ALA A 124 -16.10 0.57 -6.87
C ALA A 124 -16.25 0.82 -8.39
N GLY A 125 -15.28 1.46 -9.04
CA GLY A 125 -15.34 1.76 -10.47
C GLY A 125 -16.29 2.91 -10.86
N HIS A 126 -16.70 3.74 -9.89
CA HIS A 126 -17.67 4.83 -10.06
C HIS A 126 -17.06 6.24 -9.85
N ILE A 127 -15.75 6.38 -10.07
CA ILE A 127 -15.06 7.66 -9.86
C ILE A 127 -15.58 8.75 -10.80
N GLN A 128 -15.88 9.93 -10.24
CA GLN A 128 -16.27 11.10 -11.02
C GLN A 128 -15.07 12.02 -11.31
N PRO A 129 -15.10 12.79 -12.42
CA PRO A 129 -14.00 13.71 -12.76
C PRO A 129 -13.65 14.72 -11.66
N SER A 130 -14.64 15.21 -10.92
CA SER A 130 -14.45 16.15 -9.81
C SER A 130 -13.74 15.54 -8.60
N GLU A 131 -13.73 14.21 -8.48
CA GLU A 131 -13.15 13.48 -7.36
C GLU A 131 -11.69 13.09 -7.59
N ILE A 132 -11.20 13.14 -8.84
CA ILE A 132 -9.86 12.66 -9.21
C ILE A 132 -8.76 13.33 -8.38
N ALA A 133 -8.89 14.63 -8.09
CA ALA A 133 -7.91 15.37 -7.29
C ALA A 133 -7.80 14.87 -5.84
N GLN A 134 -8.86 14.22 -5.33
CA GLN A 134 -8.94 13.68 -3.97
C GLN A 134 -8.28 12.30 -3.84
N LEU A 135 -8.05 11.60 -4.95
CA LEU A 135 -7.46 10.27 -4.92
C LEU A 135 -6.01 10.28 -4.42
N PRO A 136 -5.53 9.15 -3.87
CA PRO A 136 -4.09 8.93 -3.71
C PRO A 136 -3.36 9.16 -5.03
N ALA A 137 -2.20 9.83 -4.97
CA ALA A 137 -1.49 10.34 -6.15
C ALA A 137 -1.26 9.27 -7.22
N GLN A 138 -0.96 8.04 -6.81
CA GLN A 138 -0.71 6.91 -7.69
C GLN A 138 -1.93 6.48 -8.54
N HIS A 139 -3.15 6.83 -8.13
CA HIS A 139 -4.38 6.46 -8.85
C HIS A 139 -4.93 7.56 -9.75
N ARG A 140 -4.47 8.82 -9.60
CA ARG A 140 -5.01 9.99 -10.31
C ARG A 140 -4.87 9.88 -11.82
N ALA A 141 -3.68 9.48 -12.30
CA ALA A 141 -3.40 9.36 -13.73
C ALA A 141 -4.28 8.30 -14.42
N ILE A 142 -4.69 7.27 -13.68
CA ILE A 142 -5.52 6.17 -14.20
C ILE A 142 -6.98 6.58 -14.23
N ALA A 143 -7.47 7.25 -13.18
CA ALA A 143 -8.81 7.79 -13.14
C ALA A 143 -9.04 8.89 -14.20
N GLY A 144 -8.00 9.67 -14.54
CA GLY A 144 -8.05 10.70 -15.57
C GLY A 144 -7.65 10.24 -16.99
N ALA A 145 -7.35 8.95 -17.20
CA ALA A 145 -6.85 8.47 -18.48
C ALA A 145 -7.93 8.48 -19.58
N SER A 146 -7.65 9.20 -20.67
CA SER A 146 -8.56 9.36 -21.83
C SER A 146 -8.68 8.15 -22.74
N SER A 147 -7.80 7.14 -22.58
CA SER A 147 -7.81 5.90 -23.36
C SER A 147 -7.37 4.71 -22.51
N ASP A 148 -7.67 3.50 -22.96
CA ASP A 148 -7.24 2.26 -22.29
C ASP A 148 -5.72 2.06 -22.35
N SER A 149 -5.08 2.55 -23.43
CA SER A 149 -3.61 2.54 -23.54
C SER A 149 -2.96 3.48 -22.53
N ALA A 150 -3.50 4.70 -22.36
CA ALA A 150 -3.02 5.65 -21.36
C ALA A 150 -3.22 5.11 -19.94
N ALA A 151 -4.37 4.49 -19.67
CA ALA A 151 -4.67 3.87 -18.39
C ALA A 151 -3.71 2.71 -18.08
N ALA A 152 -3.43 1.85 -19.05
CA ALA A 152 -2.47 0.76 -18.91
C ALA A 152 -1.06 1.26 -18.62
N SER A 153 -0.58 2.28 -19.36
CA SER A 153 0.74 2.88 -19.11
C SER A 153 0.83 3.53 -17.72
N ALA A 154 -0.22 4.26 -17.30
CA ALA A 154 -0.27 4.87 -15.98
C ALA A 154 -0.26 3.81 -14.86
N MET A 155 -0.98 2.70 -15.04
CA MET A 155 -0.96 1.56 -14.11
C MET A 155 0.43 0.93 -13.99
N LEU A 156 1.11 0.71 -15.13
CA LEU A 156 2.47 0.15 -15.13
C LEU A 156 3.48 1.04 -14.42
N GLY A 157 3.27 2.36 -14.42
CA GLY A 157 4.10 3.34 -13.70
C GLY A 157 3.87 3.38 -12.18
N ILE A 158 2.87 2.68 -11.63
CA ILE A 158 2.68 2.61 -10.17
C ILE A 158 3.78 1.73 -9.57
N GLU A 159 4.55 2.26 -8.63
CA GLU A 159 5.62 1.53 -7.93
C GLU A 159 5.08 0.52 -6.91
N ASP A 160 4.15 0.94 -6.04
CA ASP A 160 3.57 0.09 -5.00
C ASP A 160 2.79 -1.10 -5.62
N PRO A 161 3.21 -2.36 -5.39
CA PRO A 161 2.60 -3.52 -6.03
C PRO A 161 1.10 -3.68 -5.74
N LEU A 162 0.68 -3.35 -4.51
CA LEU A 162 -0.74 -3.44 -4.15
C LEU A 162 -1.55 -2.37 -4.87
N SER A 163 -1.09 -1.11 -4.86
CA SER A 163 -1.75 -0.04 -5.61
C SER A 163 -1.83 -0.36 -7.11
N ARG A 164 -0.80 -0.99 -7.68
CA ARG A 164 -0.82 -1.46 -9.08
C ARG A 164 -1.92 -2.49 -9.33
N LEU A 165 -2.07 -3.48 -8.44
CA LEU A 165 -3.14 -4.49 -8.55
C LEU A 165 -4.54 -3.91 -8.32
N VAL A 166 -4.67 -2.95 -7.39
CA VAL A 166 -5.92 -2.22 -7.18
C VAL A 166 -6.34 -1.51 -8.46
N ALA A 167 -5.40 -0.78 -9.08
CA ALA A 167 -5.68 -0.10 -10.33
C ALA A 167 -6.03 -1.08 -11.47
N ALA A 168 -5.35 -2.22 -11.56
CA ALA A 168 -5.70 -3.28 -12.49
C ALA A 168 -7.14 -3.77 -12.26
N GLY A 169 -7.54 -3.99 -11.01
CA GLY A 169 -8.89 -4.41 -10.63
C GLY A 169 -9.96 -3.39 -11.03
N VAL A 170 -9.70 -2.10 -10.78
CA VAL A 170 -10.60 -0.99 -11.21
C VAL A 170 -10.72 -0.95 -12.74
N LEU A 171 -9.62 -1.12 -13.47
CA LEU A 171 -9.67 -1.20 -14.94
C LEU A 171 -10.47 -2.41 -15.43
N LEU A 172 -10.37 -3.56 -14.75
CA LEU A 172 -11.16 -4.74 -15.09
C LEU A 172 -12.65 -4.49 -14.86
N GLN A 173 -13.03 -3.91 -13.72
CA GLN A 173 -14.42 -3.58 -13.38
C GLN A 173 -15.02 -2.60 -14.39
N GLY A 174 -14.25 -1.61 -14.85
CA GLY A 174 -14.62 -0.69 -15.91
C GLY A 174 -14.60 -1.27 -17.33
N LYS A 175 -14.29 -2.58 -17.50
CA LYS A 175 -14.10 -3.25 -18.80
C LYS A 175 -12.99 -2.65 -19.68
N ARG A 176 -11.97 -2.05 -19.05
CA ARG A 176 -10.81 -1.39 -19.66
C ARG A 176 -9.49 -2.16 -19.49
N ALA A 177 -9.53 -3.36 -18.90
CA ALA A 177 -8.35 -4.19 -18.72
C ALA A 177 -7.88 -4.83 -20.04
N SER A 178 -6.85 -4.23 -20.65
CA SER A 178 -6.16 -4.78 -21.81
C SER A 178 -5.39 -6.07 -21.48
N PRO A 179 -4.98 -6.88 -22.48
CA PRO A 179 -4.10 -8.03 -22.23
C PRO A 179 -2.81 -7.66 -21.47
N ALA A 180 -2.25 -6.47 -21.74
CA ALA A 180 -1.07 -5.98 -21.04
C ALA A 180 -1.33 -5.71 -19.55
N VAL A 181 -2.51 -5.15 -19.21
CA VAL A 181 -2.92 -4.95 -17.81
C VAL A 181 -3.01 -6.27 -17.07
N ILE A 182 -3.64 -7.28 -17.68
CA ILE A 182 -3.83 -8.59 -17.07
C ILE A 182 -2.49 -9.31 -16.87
N SER A 183 -1.62 -9.29 -17.89
CA SER A 183 -0.28 -9.89 -17.80
C SER A 183 0.52 -9.24 -16.66
N ALA A 184 0.55 -7.91 -16.61
CA ALA A 184 1.24 -7.17 -15.55
C ALA A 184 0.66 -7.44 -14.15
N ALA A 185 -0.64 -7.66 -14.03
CA ALA A 185 -1.27 -8.03 -12.76
C ALA A 185 -0.85 -9.43 -12.29
N VAL A 186 -0.78 -10.41 -13.20
CA VAL A 186 -0.25 -11.75 -12.89
C VAL A 186 1.22 -11.67 -12.46
N GLU A 187 2.06 -10.96 -13.21
CA GLU A 187 3.47 -10.82 -12.86
C GLU A 187 3.66 -10.10 -11.53
N THR A 188 2.87 -9.05 -11.26
CA THR A 188 2.93 -8.33 -9.97
C THR A 188 2.52 -9.23 -8.81
N ALA A 189 1.42 -9.97 -8.93
CA ALA A 189 0.98 -10.89 -7.87
C ALA A 189 1.97 -12.05 -7.67
N SER A 190 2.52 -12.60 -8.75
CA SER A 190 3.52 -13.67 -8.73
C SER A 190 4.81 -13.23 -8.05
N ALA A 191 5.34 -12.06 -8.41
CA ALA A 191 6.58 -11.52 -7.85
C ALA A 191 6.49 -11.24 -6.34
N GLN A 192 5.29 -10.93 -5.83
CA GLN A 192 5.04 -10.70 -4.40
C GLN A 192 4.69 -11.99 -3.63
N GLY A 193 4.54 -13.13 -4.30
CA GLY A 193 4.05 -14.36 -3.66
C GLY A 193 2.60 -14.25 -3.18
N TRP A 194 1.80 -13.36 -3.77
CA TRP A 194 0.41 -13.13 -3.37
C TRP A 194 -0.53 -14.10 -4.08
N ARG A 195 -0.77 -15.23 -3.41
CA ARG A 195 -1.56 -16.35 -3.93
C ARG A 195 -2.98 -15.98 -4.37
N ARG A 196 -3.72 -15.20 -3.58
CA ARG A 196 -5.13 -14.85 -3.90
C ARG A 196 -5.25 -14.05 -5.20
N PRO A 197 -4.59 -12.88 -5.36
CA PRO A 197 -4.67 -12.16 -6.61
C PRO A 197 -4.06 -12.94 -7.76
N LEU A 198 -2.99 -13.72 -7.54
CA LEU A 198 -2.41 -14.55 -8.60
C LEU A 198 -3.43 -15.53 -9.19
N LEU A 199 -4.16 -16.26 -8.33
CA LEU A 199 -5.20 -17.19 -8.79
C LEU A 199 -6.35 -16.47 -9.51
N ALA A 200 -6.78 -15.32 -8.99
CA ALA A 200 -7.84 -14.53 -9.60
C ALA A 200 -7.46 -14.07 -11.01
N TRP A 201 -6.27 -13.48 -11.17
CA TRP A 201 -5.79 -12.96 -12.46
C TRP A 201 -5.41 -14.06 -13.46
N LEU A 202 -4.89 -15.21 -13.00
CA LEU A 202 -4.73 -16.39 -13.86
C LEU A 202 -6.07 -16.91 -14.37
N GLY A 203 -7.11 -16.89 -13.53
CA GLY A 203 -8.48 -17.22 -13.93
C GLY A 203 -9.01 -16.30 -15.04
N VAL A 204 -8.75 -15.00 -14.94
CA VAL A 204 -9.10 -14.02 -16.00
C VAL A 204 -8.36 -14.35 -17.31
N GLN A 205 -7.07 -14.68 -17.26
CA GLN A 205 -6.34 -15.08 -18.48
C GLN A 205 -6.90 -16.36 -19.10
N ALA A 206 -7.21 -17.37 -18.27
CA ALA A 206 -7.74 -18.65 -18.75
C ALA A 206 -9.09 -18.45 -19.44
N MET A 207 -9.99 -17.69 -18.82
CA MET A 207 -11.29 -17.35 -19.41
C MET A 207 -11.15 -16.64 -20.76
N ARG A 208 -10.19 -15.72 -20.91
CA ARG A 208 -9.94 -15.03 -22.19
C ARG A 208 -9.39 -15.97 -23.26
N ALA A 209 -8.47 -16.86 -22.90
CA ALA A 209 -7.95 -17.86 -23.82
C ALA A 209 -9.07 -18.79 -24.33
N GLU A 210 -9.96 -19.22 -23.46
CA GLU A 210 -11.14 -20.01 -23.81
C GLU A 210 -12.07 -19.25 -24.77
N GLN A 211 -12.37 -17.98 -24.48
CA GLN A 211 -13.17 -17.13 -25.35
C GLN A 211 -12.53 -16.87 -26.72
N ALA A 212 -11.20 -16.91 -26.80
CA ALA A 212 -10.45 -16.80 -28.06
C ALA A 212 -10.29 -18.14 -28.80
N GLY A 213 -10.79 -19.25 -28.24
CA GLY A 213 -10.64 -20.60 -28.81
C GLY A 213 -9.26 -21.24 -28.60
N ASP A 214 -8.38 -20.63 -27.79
CA ASP A 214 -7.06 -21.17 -27.48
C ASP A 214 -7.13 -22.13 -26.28
N ALA A 215 -7.60 -23.35 -26.57
CA ALA A 215 -7.75 -24.39 -25.57
C ALA A 215 -6.39 -24.82 -24.96
N ALA A 216 -5.30 -24.73 -25.72
CA ALA A 216 -3.97 -25.12 -25.26
C ALA A 216 -3.43 -24.14 -24.22
N GLU A 217 -3.59 -22.83 -24.48
CA GLU A 217 -3.29 -21.76 -23.53
C GLU A 217 -4.11 -21.87 -22.26
N ALA A 218 -5.43 -22.00 -22.39
CA ALA A 218 -6.34 -22.14 -21.25
C ALA A 218 -5.93 -23.33 -20.35
N GLN A 219 -5.62 -24.48 -20.95
CA GLN A 219 -5.18 -25.65 -20.19
C GLN A 219 -3.83 -25.43 -19.50
N ARG A 220 -2.90 -24.69 -20.13
CA ARG A 220 -1.62 -24.33 -19.49
C ARG A 220 -1.85 -23.44 -18.27
N LEU A 221 -2.71 -22.43 -18.38
CA LEU A 221 -3.05 -21.52 -17.28
C LEU A 221 -3.72 -22.27 -16.12
N ARG A 222 -4.64 -23.20 -16.41
CA ARG A 222 -5.25 -24.06 -15.39
C ARG A 222 -4.23 -24.92 -14.64
N ARG A 223 -3.22 -25.47 -15.32
CA ARG A 223 -2.12 -26.19 -14.65
C ARG A 223 -1.32 -25.25 -13.73
N LYS A 224 -1.04 -24.01 -14.15
CA LYS A 224 -0.37 -23.00 -13.31
C LYS A 224 -1.21 -22.64 -12.07
N MET A 225 -2.53 -22.54 -12.22
CA MET A 225 -3.44 -22.34 -11.09
C MET A 225 -3.40 -23.54 -10.13
N ALA A 226 -3.48 -24.77 -10.63
CA ALA A 226 -3.42 -25.98 -9.80
C ALA A 226 -2.11 -26.10 -8.99
N LEU A 227 -0.97 -25.70 -9.60
CA LEU A 227 0.31 -25.57 -8.90
C LEU A 227 0.23 -24.54 -7.76
N THR A 228 -0.32 -23.36 -8.06
CA THR A 228 -0.47 -22.25 -7.09
C THR A 228 -1.43 -22.61 -5.94
N GLU A 229 -2.39 -23.49 -6.18
CA GLU A 229 -3.30 -24.03 -5.16
C GLU A 229 -2.67 -25.14 -4.30
N GLY A 230 -1.49 -25.65 -4.66
CA GLY A 230 -0.85 -26.78 -4.01
C GLY A 230 -1.46 -28.15 -4.36
N LYS A 231 -2.35 -28.21 -5.36
CA LYS A 231 -3.02 -29.46 -5.80
C LYS A 231 -2.15 -30.34 -6.70
N ALA A 232 -1.04 -29.81 -7.20
CA ALA A 232 -0.14 -30.55 -8.10
C ALA A 232 0.67 -31.66 -7.38
N GLU A 233 0.74 -31.64 -6.04
CA GLU A 233 1.59 -32.55 -5.25
C GLU A 233 0.85 -33.71 -4.57
N THR A 234 -0.50 -33.74 -4.57
CA THR A 234 -1.28 -34.82 -3.92
C THR A 234 -1.46 -36.07 -4.79
N GLY A 235 -0.51 -36.34 -5.69
CA GLY A 235 -0.37 -37.63 -6.36
C GLY A 235 0.49 -38.58 -5.53
N LYS A 236 0.03 -39.00 -4.35
CA LYS A 236 0.59 -40.12 -3.62
C LYS A 236 -0.49 -40.87 -2.85
#